data_AF-A0ABD2TVE0-F1
#
_entry.id   AF-A0ABD2TVE0-F1
#
_cell.length_a   1.000
_cell.length_b   1.000
_cell.length_c   1.000
_cell.angle_alpha   90.00
_cell.angle_beta   90.00
_cell.angle_gamma   90.00
#
_symmetry.space_group_name_H-M   'P 1'
#
loop_
_entity.id
_entity.type
_entity.pdbx_description
1 polymer ?
#
loop_
_entity_poly.entity_id
_entity_poly.type
_entity_poly.pdbx_seq_one_letter_code
_entity_poly.pdbx_strand_id
1 'polypeptide(L)'
;MVWEMLLYIYILYSPDWHYRSTMPTFLFLYGALFAIVHSQLRFGIGFKVHYALLCLLCAPRAYKYYIHTEDTLAKRLAKLYVATLLIGAACWLCDRLFCKQIQGWYVNPQGHAVWHVLMGFNSYFANTFLMYCRAQQREWNPKIKHLFGFFPYVKIEKPKTQ
;
A
#
# COMPACT_ATOMS: atom_id res chain seq x y z
N MET A 1 -0.59 -2.83 -8.26
CA MET A 1 -1.08 -3.79 -7.25
C MET A 1 -0.01 -4.77 -6.81
N VAL A 2 0.39 -5.80 -7.58
CA VAL A 2 1.45 -6.74 -7.13
C VAL A 2 2.79 -6.04 -6.93
N TRP A 3 3.25 -5.26 -7.92
CA TRP A 3 4.50 -4.49 -7.81
C TRP A 3 4.58 -3.61 -6.54
N GLU A 4 3.47 -2.96 -6.21
CA GLU A 4 3.35 -2.12 -5.01
C GLU A 4 3.53 -2.95 -3.72
N MET A 5 2.91 -4.13 -3.64
CA MET A 5 3.12 -5.02 -2.49
C MET A 5 4.57 -5.49 -2.38
N LEU A 6 5.27 -5.70 -3.50
CA LEU A 6 6.70 -6.04 -3.49
C LEU A 6 7.54 -4.88 -2.95
N LEU A 7 7.21 -3.63 -3.29
CA LEU A 7 7.84 -2.45 -2.67
C LEU A 7 7.56 -2.39 -1.16
N TYR A 8 6.35 -2.76 -0.73
CA TYR A 8 6.01 -2.79 0.70
C TYR A 8 6.81 -3.87 1.42
N ILE A 9 6.92 -5.06 0.84
CA ILE A 9 7.76 -6.14 1.35
C ILE A 9 9.21 -5.67 1.46
N TYR A 10 9.75 -5.01 0.42
CA TYR A 10 11.09 -4.41 0.48
C TYR A 10 11.25 -3.51 1.69
N ILE A 11 10.37 -2.52 1.88
CA ILE A 11 10.49 -1.58 3.00
C ILE A 11 10.31 -2.27 4.35
N LEU A 12 9.35 -3.17 4.47
CA LEU A 12 8.95 -3.78 5.75
C LEU A 12 9.95 -4.83 6.23
N TYR A 13 10.57 -5.58 5.31
CA TYR A 13 11.43 -6.73 5.61
C TYR A 13 12.92 -6.50 5.29
N SER A 14 13.30 -5.43 4.57
CA SER A 14 14.71 -5.14 4.27
C SER A 14 15.63 -5.13 5.49
N PRO A 15 15.25 -4.63 6.69
CA PRO A 15 16.14 -4.68 7.84
C PRO A 15 16.51 -6.09 8.30
N ASP A 16 15.57 -7.03 8.15
CA ASP A 16 15.68 -8.42 8.64
C ASP A 16 16.14 -9.39 7.54
N TRP A 17 16.24 -8.94 6.29
CA TRP A 17 16.65 -9.77 5.16
C TRP A 17 18.15 -10.08 5.24
N HIS A 18 18.49 -11.39 5.29
CA HIS A 18 19.85 -11.87 5.55
C HIS A 18 20.89 -11.26 4.59
N TYR A 19 20.61 -11.23 3.29
CA TYR A 19 21.45 -10.59 2.26
C TYR A 19 20.80 -9.32 1.73
N ARG A 20 20.87 -8.22 2.49
CA ARG A 20 20.10 -6.98 2.20
C ARG A 20 20.22 -6.47 0.75
N SER A 21 21.39 -6.66 0.12
CA SER A 21 21.65 -6.24 -1.27
C SER A 21 20.95 -7.11 -2.33
N THR A 22 20.57 -8.35 -2.01
CA THR A 22 19.94 -9.28 -2.99
C THR A 22 18.43 -9.16 -3.02
N MET A 23 17.81 -8.61 -1.97
CA MET A 23 16.35 -8.48 -1.85
C MET A 23 15.71 -7.71 -3.02
N PRO A 24 16.23 -6.55 -3.48
CA PRO A 24 15.64 -5.84 -4.61
C PRO A 24 15.66 -6.68 -5.89
N THR A 25 16.78 -7.37 -6.16
CA THR A 25 16.91 -8.26 -7.32
C THR A 25 15.92 -9.41 -7.25
N PHE A 26 15.79 -10.06 -6.08
CA PHE A 26 14.82 -11.13 -5.88
C PHE A 26 13.38 -10.67 -6.14
N LEU A 27 12.98 -9.55 -5.53
CA LEU A 27 11.63 -9.00 -5.69
C LEU A 27 11.36 -8.55 -7.12
N PHE A 28 12.35 -7.96 -7.80
CA PHE A 28 12.24 -7.59 -9.21
C PHE A 28 12.01 -8.82 -10.09
N LEU A 29 12.85 -9.85 -9.95
CA LEU A 29 12.71 -11.10 -10.71
C LEU A 29 11.38 -11.79 -10.44
N TYR A 30 10.95 -11.83 -9.18
CA TYR A 30 9.65 -12.34 -8.77
C TYR A 30 8.50 -11.60 -9.48
N GLY A 31 8.52 -10.26 -9.44
CA GLY A 31 7.50 -9.43 -10.08
C GLY A 31 7.46 -9.59 -11.60
N ALA A 32 8.63 -9.65 -12.25
CA ALA A 32 8.74 -9.85 -13.69
C ALA A 32 8.22 -11.22 -14.12
N LEU A 33 8.63 -12.29 -13.43
CA LEU A 33 8.14 -13.64 -13.69
C LEU A 33 6.62 -13.72 -13.50
N PHE A 34 6.10 -13.17 -12.40
CA PHE A 34 4.67 -13.13 -12.14
C PHE A 34 3.92 -12.40 -13.27
N ALA A 35 4.42 -11.25 -13.72
CA ALA A 35 3.80 -10.48 -14.78
C ALA A 35 3.72 -11.27 -16.10
N ILE A 36 4.81 -11.94 -16.49
CA ILE A 36 4.86 -12.80 -17.68
C ILE A 36 3.86 -13.95 -17.55
N VAL A 37 3.89 -14.69 -16.46
CA VAL A 37 2.99 -15.84 -16.25
C VAL A 37 1.53 -15.37 -16.25
N HIS A 38 1.23 -14.26 -15.58
CA HIS A 38 -0.11 -13.71 -15.51
C HIS A 38 -0.63 -13.23 -16.87
N SER A 39 0.23 -12.63 -17.70
CA SER A 39 -0.18 -12.18 -19.05
C SER A 39 -0.50 -13.36 -19.98
N GLN A 40 0.24 -14.47 -19.87
CA GLN A 40 0.02 -15.65 -20.70
C GLN A 40 -1.19 -16.48 -20.23
N LEU A 41 -1.31 -16.72 -18.93
CA LEU A 41 -2.30 -17.65 -18.37
C LEU A 41 -3.60 -16.99 -17.89
N ARG A 42 -3.63 -15.65 -17.78
CA ARG A 42 -4.81 -14.85 -17.42
C ARG A 42 -5.55 -15.34 -16.17
N PHE A 43 -4.81 -15.69 -15.11
CA PHE A 43 -5.37 -16.20 -13.87
C PHE A 43 -6.26 -15.18 -13.12
N GLY A 44 -7.56 -15.17 -13.38
CA GLY A 44 -8.50 -14.23 -12.75
C GLY A 44 -8.63 -14.41 -11.23
N ILE A 45 -8.92 -15.62 -10.76
CA ILE A 45 -9.06 -15.91 -9.31
C ILE A 45 -7.68 -16.00 -8.66
N GLY A 46 -6.72 -16.67 -9.32
CA GLY A 46 -5.36 -16.83 -8.81
C GLY A 46 -4.69 -15.48 -8.49
N PHE A 47 -4.87 -14.47 -9.35
CA PHE A 47 -4.39 -13.12 -9.08
C PHE A 47 -4.98 -12.52 -7.79
N LYS A 48 -6.29 -12.64 -7.57
CA LYS A 48 -6.97 -12.07 -6.39
C LYS A 48 -6.48 -12.74 -5.11
N VAL A 49 -6.39 -14.07 -5.11
CA VAL A 49 -5.89 -14.84 -3.96
C VAL A 49 -4.44 -14.48 -3.68
N HIS A 50 -3.60 -14.48 -4.72
CA HIS A 50 -2.19 -14.12 -4.59
C HIS A 50 -2.00 -12.70 -4.02
N TYR A 51 -2.73 -11.73 -4.55
CA TYR A 51 -2.68 -10.35 -4.07
C TYR A 51 -3.12 -10.23 -2.60
N ALA A 52 -4.20 -10.93 -2.20
CA ALA A 52 -4.65 -10.95 -0.82
C ALA A 52 -3.59 -11.53 0.13
N LEU A 53 -2.92 -12.61 -0.27
CA LEU A 53 -1.82 -13.21 0.50
C LEU A 53 -0.65 -12.24 0.67
N LEU A 54 -0.27 -11.50 -0.37
CA LEU A 54 0.77 -10.47 -0.25
C LEU A 54 0.38 -9.33 0.72
N CYS A 55 -0.88 -8.91 0.70
CA CYS A 55 -1.39 -7.92 1.65
C CYS A 55 -1.31 -8.43 3.09
N LEU A 56 -1.77 -9.67 3.33
CA LEU A 56 -1.71 -10.33 4.63
C LEU A 56 -0.28 -10.52 5.12
N LEU A 57 0.66 -10.80 4.22
CA LEU A 57 2.09 -10.88 4.56
C LEU A 57 2.61 -9.52 5.04
N CYS A 58 2.21 -8.41 4.42
CA CYS A 58 2.66 -7.08 4.82
C CYS A 58 2.05 -6.61 6.14
N ALA A 59 0.81 -7.01 6.46
CA ALA A 59 0.02 -6.42 7.53
C ALA A 59 0.64 -6.52 8.94
N PRO A 60 1.13 -7.69 9.42
CA PRO A 60 1.74 -7.79 10.75
C PRO A 60 2.95 -6.88 10.90
N ARG A 61 3.77 -6.79 9.85
CA ARG A 61 4.99 -5.98 9.88
C ARG A 61 4.69 -4.49 9.78
N ALA A 62 3.72 -4.10 8.95
CA ALA A 62 3.21 -2.73 8.92
C ALA A 62 2.63 -2.32 10.28
N TYR A 63 1.86 -3.20 10.93
CA TYR A 63 1.33 -2.99 12.27
C TYR A 63 2.43 -2.81 13.32
N LYS A 64 3.49 -3.64 13.27
CA LYS A 64 4.68 -3.46 14.11
C LYS A 64 5.26 -2.05 13.97
N TYR A 65 5.45 -1.55 12.76
CA TYR A 65 5.96 -0.17 12.59
C TYR A 65 4.97 0.89 13.09
N TYR A 66 3.67 0.68 12.88
CA TYR A 66 2.63 1.59 13.38
C TYR A 66 2.68 1.76 14.90
N ILE A 67 2.78 0.67 15.68
CA ILE A 67 2.79 0.77 17.14
C ILE A 67 4.05 1.46 17.67
N HIS A 68 5.20 1.30 17.00
CA HIS A 68 6.47 1.94 17.36
C HIS A 68 6.63 3.36 16.81
N THR A 69 5.71 3.84 15.97
CA THR A 69 5.75 5.21 15.45
C THR A 69 5.20 6.18 16.49
N GLU A 70 6.00 7.15 16.93
CA GLU A 70 5.54 8.17 17.88
C GLU A 70 4.84 9.35 17.20
N ASP A 71 5.26 9.70 15.97
CA ASP A 71 4.72 10.82 15.21
C ASP A 71 3.23 10.63 14.90
N THR A 72 2.42 11.57 15.38
CA THR A 72 0.96 11.54 15.27
C THR A 72 0.47 11.65 13.83
N LEU A 73 1.18 12.41 12.98
CA LEU A 73 0.82 12.57 11.57
C LEU A 73 1.13 11.28 10.79
N ALA A 74 2.28 10.65 11.06
CA ALA A 74 2.62 9.35 10.48
C ALA A 74 1.61 8.26 10.91
N LYS A 75 1.22 8.22 12.19
CA LYS A 75 0.13 7.33 12.66
C LYS A 75 -1.20 7.63 11.96
N ARG A 76 -1.52 8.91 11.71
CA ARG A 76 -2.72 9.29 10.96
C ARG A 76 -2.69 8.77 9.52
N LEU A 77 -1.55 8.77 8.85
CA LEU A 77 -1.40 8.19 7.52
C LEU A 77 -1.72 6.69 7.51
N ALA A 78 -1.19 5.93 8.48
CA ALA A 78 -1.51 4.51 8.60
C ALA A 78 -3.01 4.25 8.83
N LYS A 79 -3.68 5.09 9.64
CA LYS A 79 -5.14 5.03 9.84
C LYS A 79 -5.91 5.36 8.57
N LEU A 80 -5.51 6.40 7.83
CA LEU A 80 -6.12 6.78 6.56
C LEU A 80 -5.94 5.70 5.49
N TYR A 81 -4.77 5.05 5.46
CA TYR A 81 -4.55 3.85 4.66
C TYR A 81 -5.58 2.76 4.99
N VAL A 82 -5.73 2.37 6.26
CA VAL A 82 -6.72 1.34 6.63
C VAL A 82 -8.15 1.78 6.30
N ALA A 83 -8.52 3.03 6.61
CA ALA A 83 -9.85 3.55 6.34
C ALA A 83 -10.20 3.53 4.84
N THR A 84 -9.30 4.02 3.99
CA THR A 84 -9.51 4.02 2.53
C THR A 84 -9.59 2.60 1.96
N LEU A 85 -8.82 1.65 2.51
CA LEU A 85 -8.90 0.24 2.12
C LEU A 85 -10.28 -0.36 2.45
N LEU A 86 -10.75 -0.15 3.67
CA LEU A 86 -12.01 -0.70 4.16
C LEU A 86 -13.22 -0.10 3.43
N ILE A 87 -13.27 1.24 3.32
CA ILE A 87 -14.34 1.95 2.62
C ILE A 87 -14.33 1.55 1.15
N GLY A 88 -13.15 1.51 0.53
CA GLY A 88 -13.01 1.08 -0.84
C GLY A 88 -13.55 -0.34 -1.04
N ALA A 89 -13.15 -1.27 -0.17
CA ALA A 89 -13.53 -2.68 -0.30
C ALA A 89 -15.05 -2.84 -0.15
N ALA A 90 -15.66 -2.04 0.74
CA ALA A 90 -17.10 -1.94 0.85
C ALA A 90 -17.74 -1.41 -0.45
N CYS A 91 -17.23 -0.32 -1.03
CA CYS A 91 -17.73 0.20 -2.32
C CYS A 91 -17.68 -0.85 -3.43
N TRP A 92 -16.55 -1.54 -3.57
CA TRP A 92 -16.38 -2.61 -4.57
C TRP A 92 -17.32 -3.79 -4.33
N LEU A 93 -17.47 -4.22 -3.07
CA LEU A 93 -18.30 -5.36 -2.70
C LEU A 93 -19.79 -5.05 -2.87
N CYS A 94 -20.24 -3.86 -2.44
CA CYS A 94 -21.60 -3.40 -2.62
C CYS A 94 -21.98 -3.32 -4.10
N ASP A 95 -21.12 -2.73 -4.93
CA ASP A 95 -21.32 -2.62 -6.37
C ASP A 95 -21.45 -4.01 -7.03
N ARG A 96 -20.63 -4.96 -6.59
CA ARG A 96 -20.64 -6.33 -7.13
C ARG A 96 -21.84 -7.17 -6.65
N LEU A 97 -22.22 -7.07 -5.38
CA LEU A 97 -23.31 -7.88 -4.81
C LEU A 97 -24.70 -7.32 -5.13
N PHE A 98 -24.84 -6.00 -5.17
CA PHE A 98 -26.12 -5.32 -5.37
C PHE A 98 -26.25 -4.66 -6.75
N CYS A 99 -25.45 -5.11 -7.72
CA CYS A 99 -25.41 -4.56 -9.09
C CYS A 99 -26.81 -4.41 -9.72
N LYS A 100 -27.65 -5.45 -9.62
CA LYS A 100 -29.00 -5.45 -10.19
C LYS A 100 -29.93 -4.42 -9.53
N GLN A 101 -29.80 -4.24 -8.21
CA GLN A 101 -30.59 -3.28 -7.44
C GLN A 101 -30.14 -1.86 -7.73
N ILE A 102 -28.83 -1.62 -7.74
CA ILE A 102 -28.22 -0.31 -7.99
C ILE A 102 -28.49 0.18 -9.41
N GLN A 103 -28.52 -0.72 -10.40
CA GLN A 103 -28.86 -0.38 -11.79
C GLN A 103 -30.26 0.24 -11.91
N GLY A 104 -31.20 -0.12 -11.03
CA GLY A 104 -32.56 0.42 -11.03
C GLY A 104 -32.71 1.75 -10.29
N TRP A 105 -31.65 2.28 -9.67
CA TRP A 105 -31.72 3.55 -8.93
C TRP A 105 -31.68 4.75 -9.87
N TYR A 106 -32.28 5.86 -9.44
CA TYR A 106 -32.21 7.13 -10.17
C TYR A 106 -30.78 7.64 -10.33
N VAL A 107 -29.90 7.34 -9.36
CA VAL A 107 -28.47 7.66 -9.40
C VAL A 107 -27.67 6.39 -9.18
N ASN A 108 -26.75 6.09 -10.10
CA ASN A 108 -25.78 5.01 -9.93
C ASN A 108 -24.51 5.58 -9.26
N PRO A 109 -24.16 5.15 -8.04
CA PRO A 109 -22.98 5.63 -7.31
C PRO A 109 -21.65 5.16 -7.92
N GLN A 110 -21.67 4.25 -8.89
CA GLN A 110 -20.48 3.70 -9.57
C GLN A 110 -19.44 3.19 -8.56
N GLY A 111 -19.83 2.23 -7.70
CA GLY A 111 -19.02 1.82 -6.56
C GLY A 111 -17.65 1.28 -6.96
N HIS A 112 -17.53 0.65 -8.13
CA HIS A 112 -16.23 0.25 -8.69
C HIS A 112 -15.33 1.44 -9.08
N ALA A 113 -15.90 2.53 -9.59
CA ALA A 113 -15.15 3.74 -9.87
C ALA A 113 -14.69 4.43 -8.57
N VAL A 114 -15.57 4.50 -7.58
CA VAL A 114 -15.24 5.02 -6.23
C VAL A 114 -14.14 4.18 -5.57
N TRP A 115 -14.18 2.85 -5.75
CA TRP A 115 -13.10 1.95 -5.34
C TRP A 115 -11.76 2.37 -5.92
N HIS A 116 -11.66 2.63 -7.24
CA HIS A 116 -10.41 3.06 -7.85
C HIS A 116 -9.88 4.37 -7.27
N VAL A 117 -10.75 5.36 -7.02
CA VAL A 117 -10.37 6.63 -6.40
C VAL A 117 -9.82 6.40 -4.99
N LEU A 118 -10.53 5.62 -4.17
CA LEU A 118 -10.12 5.29 -2.81
C LEU A 118 -8.83 4.48 -2.78
N MET A 119 -8.62 3.56 -3.73
CA MET A 119 -7.37 2.82 -3.86
C MET A 119 -6.20 3.71 -4.28
N GLY A 120 -6.44 4.76 -5.06
CA GLY A 120 -5.42 5.78 -5.35
C GLY A 120 -4.93 6.50 -4.07
N PHE A 121 -5.87 6.96 -3.24
CA PHE A 121 -5.54 7.54 -1.94
C PHE A 121 -4.90 6.53 -0.98
N ASN A 122 -5.38 5.28 -1.00
CA ASN A 122 -4.84 4.18 -0.21
C ASN A 122 -3.36 3.98 -0.49
N SER A 123 -3.00 3.82 -1.77
CA SER A 123 -1.62 3.68 -2.23
C SER A 123 -0.78 4.90 -1.83
N TYR A 124 -1.32 6.11 -1.95
CA TYR A 124 -0.60 7.32 -1.56
C TYR A 124 -0.29 7.36 -0.05
N PHE A 125 -1.28 7.07 0.82
CA PHE A 125 -1.09 7.07 2.27
C PHE A 125 -0.16 5.95 2.73
N ALA A 126 -0.31 4.74 2.17
CA ALA A 126 0.56 3.61 2.47
C ALA A 126 2.02 3.90 2.10
N ASN A 127 2.27 4.38 0.87
CA ASN A 127 3.62 4.73 0.44
C ASN A 127 4.22 5.85 1.32
N THR A 128 3.44 6.88 1.66
CA THR A 128 3.93 7.98 2.50
C THR A 128 4.30 7.50 3.90
N PHE A 129 3.47 6.65 4.52
CA PHE A 129 3.79 6.04 5.81
C PHE A 129 5.03 5.13 5.72
N LEU A 130 5.12 4.28 4.69
CA LEU A 130 6.26 3.37 4.52
C LEU A 130 7.57 4.11 4.21
N MET A 131 7.53 5.20 3.45
CA MET A 131 8.69 6.09 3.25
C MET A 131 9.16 6.68 4.59
N TYR A 132 8.23 7.10 5.45
CA TYR A 132 8.55 7.56 6.80
C TYR A 132 9.22 6.45 7.63
N CYS A 133 8.63 5.25 7.67
CA CYS A 133 9.23 4.11 8.37
C CYS A 133 10.61 3.75 7.81
N ARG A 134 10.79 3.79 6.48
CA ARG A 134 12.08 3.50 5.86
C ARG A 134 13.15 4.51 6.25
N ALA A 135 12.81 5.79 6.32
CA ALA A 135 13.72 6.82 6.78
C ALA A 135 14.12 6.60 8.26
N GLN A 136 13.16 6.23 9.13
CA GLN A 136 13.48 5.87 10.52
C GLN A 136 14.38 4.63 10.62
N GLN A 137 14.13 3.58 9.82
CA GLN A 137 15.00 2.39 9.76
C GLN A 137 16.44 2.71 9.34
N ARG A 138 16.65 3.84 8.65
CA ARG A 138 17.96 4.35 8.22
C ARG A 138 18.56 5.35 9.20
N GLU A 139 17.94 5.52 10.37
CA GLU A 139 18.34 6.46 11.41
C GLU A 139 18.36 7.91 10.90
N TRP A 140 17.52 8.22 9.92
CA TRP A 140 17.28 9.58 9.48
C TRP A 140 16.21 10.25 10.34
N ASN A 141 16.04 11.57 10.17
CA ASN A 141 15.01 12.35 10.88
C ASN A 141 13.84 12.70 9.93
N PRO A 142 12.92 11.76 9.64
CA PRO A 142 11.76 12.06 8.80
C PRO A 142 10.71 12.87 9.56
N LYS A 143 10.08 13.80 8.85
CA LYS A 143 8.94 14.58 9.34
C LYS A 143 7.85 14.58 8.28
N ILE A 144 6.59 14.43 8.70
CA ILE A 144 5.46 14.63 7.80
C ILE A 144 5.19 16.13 7.64
N LYS A 145 5.13 16.60 6.39
CA LYS A 145 4.78 17.97 6.01
C LYS A 145 3.62 17.92 5.01
N HIS A 146 2.96 19.05 4.77
CA HIS A 146 1.81 19.11 3.87
C HIS A 146 2.09 20.08 2.71
N LEU A 147 1.99 19.58 1.49
CA LEU A 147 1.98 20.40 0.28
C LEU A 147 0.59 21.03 0.12
N PHE A 148 0.54 22.33 -0.17
CA PHE A 148 -0.70 23.12 -0.22
C PHE A 148 -1.57 23.03 1.04
N GLY A 149 -0.98 22.71 2.19
CA GLY A 149 -1.69 22.52 3.46
C GLY A 149 -2.49 21.22 3.59
N PHE A 150 -2.62 20.41 2.53
CA PHE A 150 -3.45 19.19 2.54
C PHE A 150 -2.70 17.90 2.22
N PHE A 151 -1.78 17.90 1.24
CA PHE A 151 -1.17 16.67 0.73
C PHE A 151 0.07 16.26 1.55
N PRO A 152 0.00 15.20 2.38
CA PRO A 152 1.11 14.79 3.22
C PRO A 152 2.30 14.24 2.43
N TYR A 153 3.49 14.70 2.71
CA TYR A 153 4.73 14.17 2.16
C TYR A 153 5.80 14.01 3.25
N VAL A 154 6.76 13.13 3.00
CA VAL A 154 7.88 12.89 3.93
C VAL A 154 9.01 13.85 3.60
N LYS A 155 9.34 14.75 4.52
CA LYS A 155 10.57 15.53 4.50
C LYS A 155 11.65 14.75 5.26
N ILE A 156 12.78 14.49 4.62
CA ILE A 156 13.90 13.74 5.22
C ILE A 156 15.05 14.71 5.45
N GLU A 157 15.49 14.84 6.69
CA GLU A 157 16.77 15.44 7.04
C GLU A 157 17.81 14.32 7.15
N LYS A 158 18.73 14.25 6.17
CA LYS A 158 19.81 13.26 6.17
C LYS A 158 20.97 13.75 7.06
N PRO A 159 21.63 12.85 7.81
CA PRO A 159 22.91 13.18 8.45
C PRO A 159 23.91 13.68 7.40
N LYS A 160 24.76 14.66 7.74
CA LYS A 160 25.77 15.24 6.82
C LYS A 160 26.88 14.25 6.42
N THR A 161 26.95 13.10 7.06
CA THR A 161 27.95 12.05 6.86
C THR A 161 27.24 10.72 6.69
N GLN A 162 27.00 10.32 5.43
CA GLN A 162 26.65 8.96 5.03
C GLN A 162 27.23 8.68 3.66
#